data_AF-A0A1M3C456-F1
#
_entry.id   AF-A0A1M3C456-F1
#
_cell.length_a   1.000
_cell.length_b   1.000
_cell.length_c   1.000
_cell.angle_alpha   90.00
_cell.angle_beta   90.00
_cell.angle_gamma   90.00
#
_symmetry.space_group_name_H-M   'P 1'
#
loop_
_entity.id
_entity.type
_entity.pdbx_description
1 polymer ?
#
loop_
_entity_poly.entity_id
_entity_poly.type
_entity_poly.pdbx_seq_one_letter_code
_entity_poly.pdbx_strand_id
1 'polypeptide(L)' 'MKAADVKALSADQLNDELAKLKKEQFNLRFQKATGQLEKTSRINEVRKDIARVKTI' A
#
# COMPACT_ATOMS: atom_id res chain seq x y z
N MET A 1 6.07 -1.70 4.86
CA MET A 1 6.89 -2.93 4.70
C MET A 1 8.38 -2.60 4.58
N LYS A 2 9.29 -3.52 4.93
CA LYS A 2 10.70 -3.41 4.53
C LYS A 2 10.89 -4.09 3.17
N ALA A 3 11.87 -3.65 2.38
CA ALA A 3 12.13 -4.20 1.05
C ALA A 3 12.54 -5.70 1.09
N ALA A 4 13.06 -6.17 2.22
CA ALA A 4 13.38 -7.58 2.43
C ALA A 4 12.12 -8.46 2.48
N ASP A 5 11.05 -7.97 3.09
CA ASP A 5 9.78 -8.71 3.25
C ASP A 5 9.11 -8.93 1.88
N VAL A 6 9.25 -7.97 0.97
CA VAL A 6 8.68 -8.04 -0.38
C VAL A 6 9.45 -9.01 -1.28
N LYS A 7 10.76 -9.18 -1.06
CA LYS A 7 11.58 -10.15 -1.80
C LYS A 7 11.35 -11.60 -1.37
N ALA A 8 10.79 -11.82 -0.18
CA ALA A 8 10.49 -13.14 0.36
C ALA A 8 9.15 -13.72 -0.14
N LEU A 9 8.30 -12.88 -0.76
CA LEU A 9 6.98 -13.26 -1.25
C LEU A 9 7.05 -13.83 -2.67
N SER A 10 6.17 -14.79 -2.99
CA SER A 10 6.02 -15.30 -4.36
C SER A 10 5.31 -14.29 -5.27
N ALA A 11 5.41 -14.45 -6.59
CA ALA A 11 4.75 -13.58 -7.56
C ALA A 11 3.22 -13.46 -7.35
N ASP A 12 2.57 -14.56 -6.95
CA ASP A 12 1.12 -14.56 -6.67
C ASP A 12 0.79 -13.79 -5.38
N GLN A 13 1.60 -13.97 -4.34
CA GLN A 13 1.44 -13.24 -3.09
C GLN A 13 1.68 -11.73 -3.27
N LEU A 14 2.60 -11.35 -4.15
CA LEU A 14 2.83 -9.95 -4.51
C LEU A 14 1.62 -9.33 -5.19
N ASN A 15 0.94 -10.07 -6.08
CA ASN A 15 -0.28 -9.60 -6.74
C ASN A 15 -1.44 -9.40 -5.75
N ASP A 16 -1.61 -10.34 -4.82
CA ASP A 16 -2.61 -10.23 -3.75
C ASP A 16 -2.33 -9.04 -2.84
N GLU A 17 -1.08 -8.84 -2.46
CA GLU A 17 -0.66 -7.74 -1.62
C GLU A 17 -0.86 -6.38 -2.33
N LEU A 18 -0.56 -6.33 -3.64
CA LEU A 18 -0.81 -5.15 -4.48
C LEU A 18 -2.32 -4.82 -4.53
N ALA A 19 -3.19 -5.84 -4.65
CA ALA A 19 -4.63 -5.65 -4.64
C ALA A 19 -5.12 -5.11 -3.28
N LYS A 20 -4.60 -5.62 -2.16
CA LYS A 20 -4.90 -5.10 -0.82
C LYS A 20 -4.45 -3.65 -0.64
N LEU A 21 -3.20 -3.34 -1.00
CA LEU A 21 -2.65 -1.98 -0.88
C LEU A 21 -3.41 -0.96 -1.75
N LYS A 22 -3.89 -1.36 -2.94
CA LYS A 22 -4.75 -0.52 -3.77
C LYS A 22 -6.10 -0.23 -3.12
N LYS A 23 -6.74 -1.22 -2.50
CA LYS A 23 -7.98 -1.01 -1.72
C LYS A 23 -7.74 -0.07 -0.55
N GLU A 24 -6.64 -0.25 0.19
CA GLU A 24 -6.27 0.64 1.28
C GLU A 24 -6.03 2.08 0.79
N GLN A 25 -5.32 2.25 -0.33
CA GLN A 25 -5.12 3.56 -0.95
C GLN A 25 -6.44 4.23 -1.34
N PHE A 26 -7.40 3.48 -1.88
CA PHE A 26 -8.72 4.01 -2.22
C PHE A 26 -9.46 4.48 -0.95
N ASN A 27 -9.47 3.66 0.10
CA ASN A 27 -10.10 4.01 1.36
C ASN A 27 -9.46 5.25 1.99
N LEU A 28 -8.13 5.37 1.97
CA LEU A 28 -7.43 6.56 2.47
C LEU A 28 -7.72 7.81 1.62
N ARG A 29 -7.87 7.67 0.29
CA ARG A 29 -8.30 8.79 -0.57
C ARG A 29 -9.73 9.21 -0.25
N PHE A 30 -10.62 8.26 0.02
CA PHE A 30 -12.00 8.52 0.40
C PHE A 30 -12.08 9.21 1.76
N GLN A 31 -11.38 8.69 2.78
CA GLN A 31 -11.28 9.32 4.11
C GLN A 31 -10.67 10.71 4.06
N LYS A 32 -9.70 10.95 3.16
CA LYS A 32 -9.14 12.27 2.92
C LYS A 32 -10.18 13.23 2.34
N ALA A 33 -11.03 12.76 1.42
CA ALA A 33 -12.08 13.56 0.83
C ALA A 33 -13.23 13.86 1.82
N THR A 34 -13.53 12.94 2.73
CA THR A 34 -14.56 13.15 3.78
C THR A 34 -14.05 13.93 5.00
N GLY A 35 -12.75 14.27 5.04
CA GLY A 35 -12.15 15.03 6.16
C GLY A 35 -11.96 14.22 7.44
N GLN A 36 -12.16 12.91 7.42
CA GLN A 36 -12.03 12.00 8.57
C GLN A 36 -10.63 11.37 8.68
N LEU A 37 -9.65 11.90 7.95
CA LEU A 37 -8.33 11.29 7.85
C LEU A 37 -7.43 11.71 9.03
N GLU A 38 -7.34 10.86 10.05
CA GLU A 38 -6.51 11.11 11.23
C GLU A 38 -5.00 10.92 10.96
N LYS A 39 -4.63 9.99 10.08
CA LYS A 39 -3.23 9.61 9.82
C LYS A 39 -2.82 9.87 8.36
N THR A 40 -2.37 11.09 8.10
CA THR A 40 -1.84 11.51 6.78
C THR A 40 -0.55 10.79 6.38
N SER A 41 0.27 10.38 7.35
CA SER A 41 1.51 9.62 7.13
C SER A 41 1.28 8.29 6.41
N ARG A 42 0.13 7.65 6.68
CA ARG A 42 -0.22 6.35 6.12
C ARG A 42 -0.36 6.38 4.60
N ILE A 43 -0.80 7.51 4.02
CA ILE A 43 -0.88 7.69 2.56
C ILE A 43 0.50 7.55 1.91
N ASN A 44 1.53 8.13 2.52
CA ASN A 44 2.89 8.07 2.01
C ASN A 44 3.50 6.67 2.19
N GLU A 45 3.18 5.99 3.28
CA GLU A 45 3.59 4.60 3.52
C GLU A 45 3.01 3.66 2.46
N VAL A 46 1.69 3.68 2.25
CA VAL A 46 1.01 2.83 1.26
C VAL A 46 1.55 3.10 -0.15
N ARG A 47 1.83 4.36 -0.50
CA ARG A 47 2.45 4.70 -1.79
C ARG A 47 3.84 4.08 -1.95
N LYS A 48 4.68 4.13 -0.90
CA LYS A 48 6.01 3.52 -0.90
C LYS A 48 5.94 1.99 -0.95
N ASP A 49 4.98 1.39 -0.24
CA ASP A 49 4.77 -0.07 -0.25
C ASP A 49 4.34 -0.56 -1.64
N ILE A 50 3.41 0.14 -2.31
CA ILE A 50 3.04 -0.18 -3.71
C ILE A 50 4.25 -0.05 -4.66
N ALA A 51 5.08 0.98 -4.47
CA ALA A 51 6.27 1.15 -5.30
C ALA A 51 7.27 0.01 -5.11
N ARG A 52 7.50 -0.44 -3.87
CA ARG A 52 8.39 -1.58 -3.56
C ARG A 52 7.88 -2.87 -4.19
N VAL A 53 6.58 -3.16 -4.09
CA VAL A 53 5.96 -4.34 -4.71
C VAL A 53 6.11 -4.34 -6.23
N LYS A 54 6.02 -3.17 -6.88
CA LYS A 54 6.18 -3.04 -8.34
C LYS A 54 7.63 -3.05 -8.84
N THR A 55 8.61 -2.84 -7.96
CA THR A 55 10.02 -2.72 -8.34
C THR A 55 10.73 -4.08 -8.40
N ILE A 56 10.14 -5.10 -7.76
CA ILE A 56 10.59 -6.50 -7.81
C ILE A 56 9.91 -7.18 -8.99
#